data_AF-A0A5C6Y2F1-F1
#
_entry.id   AF-A0A5C6Y2F1-F1
#
_cell.length_a   1.000
_cell.length_b   1.000
_cell.length_c   1.000
_cell.angle_alpha   90.00
_cell.angle_beta   90.00
_cell.angle_gamma   90.00
#
_symmetry.space_group_name_H-M   'P 1'
#
loop_
_entity.id
_entity.type
_entity.pdbx_description
1 polymer ?
#
loop_
_entity_poly.entity_id
_entity_poly.type
_entity_poly.pdbx_seq_one_letter_code
_entity_poly.pdbx_strand_id
1 'polypeptide(L)'
;MKEIVFDSFKSTLKEVQFLNAIIKNEKAKKKELQEGLLKARDLLFSSYSSLNIFDEAVKNYISVGYGVNFGKKEKNKISKTEAKVIYSKLIDLIGIEVEGKIIVPKTVIHFKYESEILTLYLHSPHISQVTRDFDNALEVSGLKIEEIKTIILKYFNEIVNFLQEILLYNIFLIFDKPKITSEYKTISIRDYKKEYIDSWVNCSVEIDNIIRNARVDYWDEIYDLKLDHDHIERIEKHQEKLFYQRVGSEVRIAFSDISELTKSHKILQIEKELTLIYGFFNGDLSKLTVKRLNELISFSKAKKVILAYDDLKRNIYYNANKYLIYVNSRPRMYSNYFVASFFIGYIKELEDELGGIESDEIIVQLDSNLSKTRTKPKHQSFTYINNITGQSNLTSLKDSLIRKKLIASDTDLKDFRKVFGGEAIEKPIVWTGNISELSYFIKQLHNVLKYVVDLKQQQWVVTINCFIQEDGKLYNRTKLRAPKIPTTSKIIDKALKNLK
;
A
#
# COMPACT_ATOMS: atom_id res chain seq x y z
N MET A 1 6.58 30.42 21.45
CA MET A 1 7.77 30.50 20.57
C MET A 1 7.88 31.93 20.04
N LYS A 2 8.62 32.79 20.75
CA LYS A 2 8.94 34.15 20.28
C LYS A 2 10.41 34.45 20.54
N GLU A 3 10.91 34.32 21.75
CA GLU A 3 12.30 34.72 22.07
C GLU A 3 13.37 33.77 21.50
N ILE A 4 13.26 32.46 21.71
CA ILE A 4 14.32 31.49 21.30
C ILE A 4 14.72 31.60 19.82
N VAL A 5 13.76 31.76 18.90
CA VAL A 5 14.04 31.91 17.45
C VAL A 5 14.76 33.22 17.16
N PHE A 6 14.29 34.33 17.73
CA PHE A 6 14.91 35.63 17.54
C PHE A 6 16.28 35.73 18.23
N ASP A 7 16.45 35.12 19.40
CA ASP A 7 17.70 35.10 20.15
C ASP A 7 18.76 34.26 19.44
N SER A 8 18.38 33.08 18.95
CA SER A 8 19.26 32.22 18.15
C SER A 8 19.67 32.92 16.86
N PHE A 9 18.72 33.52 16.14
CA PHE A 9 19.01 34.28 14.92
C PHE A 9 19.92 35.48 15.20
N LYS A 10 19.65 36.24 16.27
CA LYS A 10 20.48 37.37 16.69
C LYS A 10 21.91 36.93 17.02
N SER A 11 22.08 35.79 17.71
CA SER A 11 23.41 35.21 17.98
C SER A 11 24.15 34.91 16.68
N THR A 12 23.48 34.26 15.72
CA THR A 12 24.06 33.96 14.42
C THR A 12 24.48 35.23 13.67
N LEU A 13 23.65 36.27 13.66
CA LEU A 13 23.98 37.54 12.99
C LEU A 13 25.23 38.20 13.58
N LYS A 14 25.40 38.16 14.91
CA LYS A 14 26.63 38.65 15.56
C LYS A 14 27.87 37.88 15.15
N GLU A 15 27.74 36.57 14.98
CA GLU A 15 28.84 35.71 14.51
C GLU A 15 29.19 36.01 13.05
N VAL A 16 28.19 36.24 12.19
CA VAL A 16 28.40 36.69 10.79
C VAL A 16 29.10 38.04 10.75
N GLN A 17 28.66 39.01 11.56
CA GLN A 17 29.28 40.33 11.63
C GLN A 17 30.74 40.25 12.07
N PHE A 18 31.04 39.39 13.05
CA PHE A 18 32.40 39.12 13.50
C PHE A 18 33.27 38.53 12.37
N LEU A 19 32.77 37.51 11.65
CA LEU A 19 33.48 36.90 10.53
C LEU A 19 33.76 37.93 9.42
N ASN A 20 32.78 38.76 9.08
CA ASN A 20 32.95 39.82 8.10
C ASN A 20 34.03 40.84 8.52
N ALA A 21 34.09 41.22 9.80
CA ALA A 21 35.12 42.11 10.31
C ALA A 21 36.53 41.49 10.16
N ILE A 22 36.67 40.19 10.40
CA ILE A 22 37.93 39.46 10.17
C ILE A 22 38.30 39.46 8.69
N ILE A 23 37.35 39.16 7.80
CA ILE A 23 37.57 39.10 6.34
C ILE A 23 38.03 40.45 5.78
N LYS A 24 37.44 41.56 6.24
CA LYS A 24 37.79 42.92 5.80
C LYS A 24 39.10 43.44 6.37
N ASN A 25 39.62 42.82 7.44
CA ASN A 25 40.86 43.27 8.06
C ASN A 25 42.08 42.74 7.30
N GLU A 26 42.62 43.56 6.39
CA GLU A 26 43.81 43.23 5.60
C GLU A 26 45.04 42.90 6.47
N LYS A 27 45.10 43.46 7.69
CA LYS A 27 46.20 43.30 8.66
C LYS A 27 45.92 42.24 9.74
N ALA A 28 44.90 41.40 9.57
CA ALA A 28 44.55 40.37 10.54
C ALA A 28 45.71 39.42 10.82
N LYS A 29 45.96 39.13 12.10
CA LYS A 29 47.03 38.21 12.51
C LYS A 29 46.63 36.77 12.19
N LYS A 30 47.62 35.89 11.98
CA LYS A 30 47.39 34.45 11.72
C LYS A 30 46.47 33.80 12.77
N LYS A 31 46.66 34.14 14.06
CA LYS A 31 45.83 33.63 15.15
C LYS A 31 44.36 34.07 15.05
N GLU A 32 44.13 35.34 14.73
CA GLU A 32 42.78 35.90 14.56
C GLU A 32 42.06 35.23 13.38
N LEU A 33 42.78 34.98 12.30
CA LEU A 33 42.26 34.24 11.14
C LEU A 33 41.97 32.77 11.50
N GLN A 34 42.82 32.11 12.28
CA GLN A 34 42.55 30.73 12.73
C GLN A 34 41.31 30.65 13.63
N GLU A 35 41.12 31.61 14.54
CA GLU A 35 39.90 31.73 15.36
C GLU A 35 38.68 31.99 14.48
N GLY A 36 38.79 32.86 13.46
CA GLY A 36 37.73 33.09 12.48
C GLY A 36 37.37 31.85 11.68
N LEU A 37 38.36 31.06 11.27
CA LEU A 37 38.16 29.81 10.53
C LEU A 37 37.44 28.75 11.38
N LEU A 38 37.89 28.55 12.63
CA LEU A 38 37.24 27.63 13.56
C LEU A 38 35.79 28.04 13.80
N LYS A 39 35.55 29.32 14.05
CA LYS A 39 34.21 29.84 14.28
C LYS A 39 33.30 29.70 13.05
N ALA A 40 33.82 29.95 11.85
CA ALA A 40 33.08 29.74 10.61
C ALA A 40 32.72 28.25 10.41
N ARG A 41 33.65 27.34 10.71
CA ARG A 41 33.42 25.88 10.63
C ARG A 41 32.40 25.42 11.66
N ASP A 42 32.54 25.84 12.91
CA ASP A 42 31.64 25.46 14.00
C ASP A 42 30.21 25.96 13.76
N LEU A 43 30.08 27.18 13.26
CA LEU A 43 28.78 27.75 12.89
C LEU A 43 28.09 26.93 11.80
N LEU A 44 28.84 26.45 10.81
CA LEU A 44 28.30 25.74 9.65
C LEU A 44 28.03 24.25 9.92
N PHE A 45 28.91 23.55 10.63
CA PHE A 45 28.90 22.08 10.70
C PHE A 45 28.56 21.48 12.07
N SER A 46 28.58 22.26 13.16
CA SER A 46 28.23 21.72 14.48
C SER A 46 26.75 21.40 14.58
N SER A 47 26.39 20.21 15.08
CA SER A 47 25.00 19.83 15.35
C SER A 47 24.32 20.73 16.39
N TYR A 48 25.10 21.43 17.21
CA TYR A 48 24.63 22.42 18.19
C TYR A 48 24.87 23.87 17.73
N SER A 49 25.17 24.08 16.45
CA SER A 49 25.38 25.43 15.93
C SER A 49 24.10 26.26 15.97
N SER A 50 24.26 27.57 16.10
CA SER A 50 23.13 28.50 16.08
C SER A 50 22.37 28.46 14.73
N LEU A 51 23.04 28.13 13.62
CA LEU A 51 22.41 27.94 12.31
C LEU A 51 21.49 26.72 12.25
N ASN A 52 21.93 25.56 12.75
CA ASN A 52 21.13 24.34 12.75
C ASN A 52 19.93 24.45 13.70
N ILE A 53 20.14 25.01 14.89
CA ILE A 53 19.06 25.29 15.86
C ILE A 53 18.03 26.26 15.24
N PHE A 54 18.50 27.30 14.56
CA PHE A 54 17.63 28.24 13.87
C PHE A 54 16.82 27.57 12.75
N ASP A 55 17.46 26.77 11.89
CA ASP A 55 16.77 26.04 10.81
C ASP A 55 15.70 25.08 11.35
N GLU A 56 16.05 24.26 12.35
CA GLU A 56 15.09 23.37 13.00
C GLU A 56 13.94 24.13 13.65
N ALA A 57 14.23 25.23 14.35
CA ALA A 57 13.21 26.04 15.00
C ALA A 57 12.26 26.67 13.97
N VAL A 58 12.79 27.17 12.84
CA VAL A 58 11.99 27.69 11.72
C VAL A 58 11.13 26.58 11.11
N LYS A 59 11.70 25.40 10.82
CA LYS A 59 10.97 24.24 10.26
C LYS A 59 9.86 23.75 11.19
N ASN A 60 10.15 23.55 12.47
CA ASN A 60 9.18 23.09 13.46
C ASN A 60 8.04 24.09 13.66
N TYR A 61 8.35 25.38 13.58
CA TYR A 61 7.35 26.42 13.73
C TYR A 61 6.46 26.53 12.49
N ILE A 62 7.04 26.47 11.29
CA ILE A 62 6.35 26.77 10.02
C ILE A 62 5.61 25.55 9.43
N SER A 63 6.07 24.32 9.68
CA SER A 63 5.53 23.08 9.06
C SER A 63 4.06 22.76 9.36
N VAL A 64 3.41 23.48 10.29
CA VAL A 64 2.03 23.20 10.74
C VAL A 64 0.93 23.81 9.82
N GLY A 65 1.30 24.61 8.82
CA GLY A 65 0.32 25.39 8.02
C GLY A 65 -0.21 24.74 6.73
N TYR A 66 0.55 23.87 6.05
CA TYR A 66 0.28 23.52 4.63
C TYR A 66 0.14 22.02 4.31
N GLY A 67 -0.01 21.16 5.33
CA GLY A 67 -0.33 19.74 5.11
C GLY A 67 0.82 18.92 4.51
N VAL A 68 2.07 19.32 4.74
CA VAL A 68 3.24 18.48 4.44
C VAL A 68 3.49 17.59 5.67
N ASN A 69 3.11 16.31 5.56
CA ASN A 69 3.31 15.33 6.63
C ASN A 69 4.81 15.02 6.79
N PHE A 70 5.44 15.66 7.77
CA PHE A 70 6.61 15.09 8.43
C PHE A 70 6.13 14.54 9.77
N GLY A 71 6.17 13.22 9.93
CA GLY A 71 5.49 12.51 11.01
C GLY A 71 5.69 13.10 12.42
N LYS A 72 4.66 13.77 12.95
CA LYS A 72 4.02 13.59 14.26
C LYS A 72 2.95 14.69 14.41
N LYS A 73 1.76 14.29 14.88
CA LYS A 73 0.57 15.15 14.99
C LYS A 73 0.73 16.22 16.08
N GLU A 74 0.32 17.44 15.70
CA GLU A 74 0.09 18.69 16.46
C GLU A 74 1.33 19.40 17.02
N LYS A 75 1.50 20.71 16.77
CA LYS A 75 0.80 21.80 17.49
C LYS A 75 0.85 23.16 16.78
N ASN A 76 -0.29 23.87 16.81
CA ASN A 76 -0.55 25.29 16.49
C ASN A 76 -0.25 25.78 15.06
N LYS A 77 -1.32 25.97 14.27
CA LYS A 77 -1.29 26.69 13.00
C LYS A 77 -1.00 28.18 13.25
N ILE A 78 0.12 28.68 12.74
CA ILE A 78 0.42 30.12 12.72
C ILE A 78 -0.43 30.76 11.63
N SER A 79 -1.05 31.90 11.92
CA SER A 79 -1.78 32.67 10.92
C SER A 79 -0.85 33.37 9.92
N LYS A 80 -1.35 33.70 8.73
CA LYS A 80 -0.62 34.50 7.72
C LYS A 80 -0.12 35.83 8.30
N THR A 81 -0.90 36.46 9.18
CA THR A 81 -0.57 37.73 9.84
C THR A 81 0.58 37.57 10.83
N GLU A 82 0.55 36.55 11.69
CA GLU A 82 1.61 36.31 12.67
C GLU A 82 2.94 36.00 12.00
N ALA A 83 2.92 35.24 10.91
CA ALA A 83 4.14 34.87 10.23
C ALA A 83 4.71 36.04 9.39
N LYS A 84 3.87 36.95 8.88
CA LYS A 84 4.31 38.24 8.31
C LYS A 84 5.00 39.14 9.35
N VAL A 85 4.44 39.23 10.56
CA VAL A 85 5.07 39.98 11.67
C VAL A 85 6.44 39.41 12.03
N ILE A 86 6.60 38.09 11.98
CA ILE A 86 7.88 37.43 12.26
C ILE A 86 8.90 37.72 11.16
N TYR A 87 8.51 37.62 9.89
CA TYR A 87 9.39 37.97 8.77
C TYR A 87 9.91 39.41 8.90
N SER A 88 9.04 40.38 9.12
CA SER A 88 9.44 41.78 9.30
C SER A 88 10.45 41.95 10.43
N LYS A 89 10.22 41.29 11.59
CA LYS A 89 11.16 41.34 12.70
C LYS A 89 12.54 40.74 12.39
N LEU A 90 12.59 39.65 11.60
CA LEU A 90 13.87 39.06 11.18
C LEU A 90 14.63 40.00 10.24
N ILE A 91 13.93 40.67 9.31
CA ILE A 91 14.55 41.67 8.43
C ILE A 91 15.10 42.86 9.23
N ASP A 92 14.33 43.35 10.20
CA ASP A 92 14.78 44.44 11.06
C ASP A 92 16.04 44.05 11.86
N LEU A 93 16.10 42.81 12.38
CA LEU A 93 17.27 42.30 13.10
C LEU A 93 18.52 42.25 12.23
N ILE A 94 18.40 41.90 10.94
CA ILE A 94 19.54 41.94 10.00
C ILE A 94 20.10 43.35 9.90
N GLY A 95 19.23 44.36 9.75
CA GLY A 95 19.65 45.76 9.66
C GLY A 95 20.28 46.30 10.94
N ILE A 96 19.95 45.73 12.10
CA ILE A 96 20.50 46.12 13.40
C ILE A 96 21.87 45.47 13.66
N GLU A 97 21.98 44.16 13.42
CA GLU A 97 23.15 43.38 13.87
C GLU A 97 24.25 43.26 12.82
N VAL A 98 23.96 43.53 11.55
CA VAL A 98 24.89 43.33 10.43
C VAL A 98 25.04 44.62 9.63
N GLU A 99 26.28 45.12 9.55
CA GLU A 99 26.57 46.36 8.84
C GLU A 99 26.86 46.12 7.34
N GLY A 100 26.26 46.94 6.50
CA GLY A 100 26.35 46.79 5.05
C GLY A 100 25.43 45.69 4.52
N LYS A 101 25.28 45.63 3.20
CA LYS A 101 24.41 44.68 2.50
C LYS A 101 25.01 43.27 2.45
N ILE A 102 25.45 42.73 3.58
CA ILE A 102 26.06 41.39 3.69
C ILE A 102 25.01 40.32 3.47
N ILE A 103 23.92 40.38 4.23
CA ILE A 103 22.75 39.53 4.06
C ILE A 103 21.70 40.38 3.38
N VAL A 104 21.54 40.18 2.08
CA VAL A 104 20.46 40.82 1.32
C VAL A 104 19.35 39.80 1.15
N PRO A 105 18.12 40.10 1.59
CA PRO A 105 16.98 39.29 1.21
C PRO A 105 16.84 39.31 -0.33
N LYS A 106 17.10 38.19 -1.02
CA LYS A 106 16.82 38.05 -2.46
C LYS A 106 15.31 38.08 -2.69
N THR A 107 14.85 39.07 -3.44
CA THR A 107 13.45 39.24 -3.82
C THR A 107 13.07 38.48 -5.10
N VAL A 108 14.05 37.81 -5.73
CA VAL A 108 13.94 37.08 -7.02
C VAL A 108 14.69 35.76 -6.90
N ILE A 109 14.14 34.69 -7.47
CA ILE A 109 14.77 33.36 -7.49
C ILE A 109 15.18 33.00 -8.92
N HIS A 110 16.39 32.45 -9.05
CA HIS A 110 16.93 31.92 -10.30
C HIS A 110 16.98 30.39 -10.22
N PHE A 111 16.18 29.69 -11.02
CA PHE A 111 16.27 28.23 -11.16
C PHE A 111 17.12 27.86 -12.36
N LYS A 112 17.85 26.74 -12.25
CA LYS A 112 18.57 26.15 -13.37
C LYS A 112 17.69 25.17 -14.16
N TYR A 113 16.72 24.52 -13.51
CA TYR A 113 15.85 23.52 -14.14
C TYR A 113 14.38 23.59 -13.71
N GLU A 114 13.45 23.16 -14.57
CA GLU A 114 12.00 23.15 -14.27
C GLU A 114 11.59 22.15 -13.18
N SER A 115 12.34 21.05 -13.02
CA SER A 115 12.11 20.09 -11.94
C SER A 115 12.33 20.69 -10.55
N GLU A 116 13.19 21.71 -10.45
CA GLU A 116 13.43 22.47 -9.21
C GLU A 116 12.26 23.41 -8.88
N ILE A 117 11.47 23.82 -9.89
CA ILE A 117 10.27 24.66 -9.72
C ILE A 117 9.08 23.81 -9.25
N LEU A 118 8.94 22.59 -9.77
CA LEU A 118 7.82 21.69 -9.45
C LEU A 118 7.95 21.04 -8.05
N THR A 119 9.16 21.00 -7.49
CA THR A 119 9.47 20.40 -6.18
C THR A 119 9.43 21.42 -5.03
N LEU A 120 8.54 22.42 -5.08
CA LEU A 120 8.29 23.43 -4.04
C LEU A 120 7.79 22.81 -2.70
N TYR A 121 8.68 22.07 -2.03
CA TYR A 121 8.66 21.70 -0.62
C TYR A 121 9.57 22.66 0.13
N LEU A 122 9.28 23.00 1.40
CA LEU A 122 10.21 23.76 2.24
C LEU A 122 11.65 23.22 2.07
N HIS A 123 12.51 23.99 1.41
CA HIS A 123 13.87 23.59 1.09
C HIS A 123 14.62 23.57 2.41
N SER A 124 15.11 22.41 2.79
CA SER A 124 16.14 22.38 3.82
C SER A 124 17.37 23.01 3.19
N PRO A 125 17.83 24.18 3.66
CA PRO A 125 19.11 24.69 3.20
C PRO A 125 20.15 23.61 3.47
N HIS A 126 20.95 23.30 2.45
CA HIS A 126 21.94 22.25 2.52
C HIS A 126 23.30 22.83 2.18
N ILE A 127 24.27 22.58 3.07
CA ILE A 127 25.67 22.86 2.78
C ILE A 127 26.06 22.05 1.55
N SER A 128 26.63 22.73 0.55
CA SER A 128 27.00 22.11 -0.72
C SER A 128 27.92 20.90 -0.52
N GLN A 129 27.71 19.83 -1.30
CA GLN A 129 28.53 18.61 -1.19
C GLN A 129 30.03 18.92 -1.38
N VAL A 130 30.34 19.85 -2.29
CA VAL A 130 31.70 20.37 -2.52
C VAL A 130 32.31 20.98 -1.25
N THR A 131 31.52 21.65 -0.43
CA THR A 131 32.02 22.25 0.82
C THR A 131 32.14 21.20 1.94
N ARG A 132 31.27 20.18 1.97
CA ARG A 132 31.40 19.02 2.89
C ARG A 132 32.65 18.20 2.59
N ASP A 133 32.86 17.85 1.33
CA ASP A 133 34.04 17.10 0.89
C ASP A 133 35.33 17.87 1.18
N PHE A 134 35.29 19.19 1.00
CA PHE A 134 36.39 20.08 1.34
C PHE A 134 36.68 20.13 2.84
N ASP A 135 35.66 20.26 3.70
CA ASP A 135 35.84 20.32 5.15
C ASP A 135 36.41 18.99 5.70
N ASN A 136 35.92 17.85 5.21
CA ASN A 136 36.42 16.53 5.59
C ASN A 136 37.91 16.34 5.25
N ALA A 137 38.40 17.01 4.20
CA ALA A 137 39.79 16.93 3.76
C ALA A 137 40.67 18.07 4.34
N LEU A 138 40.13 18.94 5.20
CA LEU A 138 40.82 20.15 5.65
C LEU A 138 41.77 19.88 6.83
N GLU A 139 43.08 19.95 6.57
CA GLU A 139 44.11 20.00 7.62
C GLU A 139 44.46 21.45 7.99
N VAL A 140 44.02 21.89 9.17
CA VAL A 140 44.23 23.27 9.65
C VAL A 140 45.67 23.52 10.09
N SER A 141 46.39 22.47 10.50
CA SER A 141 47.78 22.54 10.95
C SER A 141 48.72 22.76 9.76
N GLY A 142 49.18 24.01 9.58
CA GLY A 142 50.21 24.34 8.58
C GLY A 142 49.78 25.37 7.54
N LEU A 143 48.50 25.75 7.49
CA LEU A 143 47.99 26.71 6.50
C LEU A 143 48.69 28.07 6.60
N LYS A 144 48.98 28.65 5.42
CA LYS A 144 49.44 30.03 5.26
C LYS A 144 48.28 31.01 5.45
N ILE A 145 48.62 32.27 5.78
CA ILE A 145 47.63 33.33 6.04
C ILE A 145 46.64 33.49 4.88
N GLU A 146 47.12 33.47 3.64
CA GLU A 146 46.26 33.64 2.45
C GLU A 146 45.35 32.44 2.18
N GLU A 147 45.79 31.23 2.52
CA GLU A 147 44.96 30.02 2.44
C GLU A 147 43.83 30.10 3.48
N ILE A 148 44.15 30.49 4.72
CA ILE A 148 43.15 30.67 5.78
C ILE A 148 42.10 31.71 5.38
N LYS A 149 42.52 32.87 4.84
CA LYS A 149 41.58 33.90 4.35
C LYS A 149 40.65 33.37 3.27
N THR A 150 41.19 32.62 2.31
CA THR A 150 40.40 32.02 1.22
C THR A 150 39.36 31.05 1.73
N ILE A 151 39.73 30.22 2.73
CA ILE A 151 38.83 29.23 3.31
C ILE A 151 37.73 29.89 4.16
N ILE A 152 38.09 30.89 4.97
CA ILE A 152 37.10 31.69 5.72
C ILE A 152 36.09 32.31 4.76
N LEU A 153 36.55 32.88 3.65
CA LEU A 153 35.67 33.48 2.64
C LEU A 153 34.73 32.44 2.02
N LYS A 154 35.22 31.22 1.76
CA LYS A 154 34.39 30.12 1.26
C LYS A 154 33.28 29.76 2.25
N TYR A 155 33.62 29.54 3.53
CA TYR A 155 32.62 29.24 4.56
C TYR A 155 31.67 30.39 4.82
N PHE A 156 32.17 31.63 4.82
CA PHE A 156 31.36 32.82 4.96
C PHE A 156 30.31 32.95 3.85
N ASN A 157 30.69 32.70 2.59
CA ASN A 157 29.74 32.73 1.48
C ASN A 157 28.66 31.65 1.59
N GLU A 158 29.03 30.44 2.03
CA GLU A 158 28.08 29.35 2.29
C GLU A 158 27.12 29.68 3.44
N ILE A 159 27.63 30.26 4.55
CA ILE A 159 26.81 30.73 5.69
C ILE A 159 25.82 31.82 5.24
N VAL A 160 26.29 32.80 4.47
CA VAL A 160 25.43 33.88 3.95
C VAL A 160 24.36 33.32 3.03
N ASN A 161 24.71 32.38 2.14
CA ASN A 161 23.74 31.71 1.27
C ASN A 161 22.71 30.92 2.06
N PHE A 162 23.13 30.15 3.06
CA PHE A 162 22.26 29.37 3.95
C PHE A 162 21.23 30.27 4.65
N LEU A 163 21.68 31.40 5.23
CA LEU A 163 20.81 32.37 5.89
C LEU A 163 19.82 33.01 4.91
N GLN A 164 20.28 33.32 3.70
CA GLN A 164 19.42 33.82 2.64
C GLN A 164 18.37 32.78 2.25
N GLU A 165 18.72 31.49 2.10
CA GLU A 165 17.75 30.44 1.76
C GLU A 165 16.66 30.27 2.82
N ILE A 166 16.99 30.30 4.12
CA ILE A 166 15.97 30.21 5.18
C ILE A 166 14.99 31.38 5.09
N LEU A 167 15.49 32.61 4.92
CA LEU A 167 14.65 33.82 4.91
C LEU A 167 13.83 33.97 3.61
N LEU A 168 14.33 33.46 2.48
CA LEU A 168 13.80 33.76 1.13
C LEU A 168 13.08 32.61 0.46
N TYR A 169 13.47 31.39 0.81
CA TYR A 169 12.76 30.21 0.39
C TYR A 169 11.67 29.92 1.42
N ASN A 170 12.03 29.56 2.65
CA ASN A 170 11.05 29.02 3.61
C ASN A 170 10.07 30.07 4.13
N ILE A 171 10.55 31.25 4.54
CA ILE A 171 9.66 32.27 5.12
C ILE A 171 8.91 33.04 4.02
N PHE A 172 9.57 33.47 2.94
CA PHE A 172 8.95 34.30 1.90
C PHE A 172 7.97 33.55 0.96
N LEU A 173 8.20 32.25 0.64
CA LEU A 173 7.27 31.43 -0.16
C LEU A 173 5.85 31.38 0.41
N ILE A 174 5.71 31.54 1.72
CA ILE A 174 4.42 31.50 2.44
C ILE A 174 3.57 32.73 2.13
N PHE A 175 4.19 33.90 1.89
CA PHE A 175 3.48 35.17 1.90
C PHE A 175 3.18 35.73 0.50
N ASP A 176 4.19 35.80 -0.37
CA ASP A 176 4.15 36.74 -1.50
C ASP A 176 4.62 36.18 -2.85
N LYS A 177 4.77 34.85 -3.02
CA LYS A 177 5.17 34.18 -4.27
C LYS A 177 6.34 34.90 -5.00
N PRO A 178 7.60 34.54 -4.73
CA PRO A 178 8.76 35.17 -5.36
C PRO A 178 8.61 35.30 -6.87
N LYS A 179 9.15 36.38 -7.44
CA LYS A 179 9.33 36.46 -8.89
C LYS A 179 10.33 35.38 -9.28
N ILE A 180 9.86 34.40 -10.02
CA ILE A 180 10.68 33.29 -10.53
C ILE A 180 11.26 33.72 -11.87
N THR A 181 12.57 33.57 -12.01
CA THR A 181 13.30 33.73 -13.27
C THR A 181 14.09 32.45 -13.53
N SER A 182 14.21 32.04 -14.78
CA SER A 182 14.93 30.83 -15.17
C SER A 182 15.96 31.18 -16.23
N GLU A 183 17.19 30.68 -16.07
CA GLU A 183 18.19 30.69 -17.14
C GLU A 183 17.99 29.44 -17.99
N TYR A 184 17.18 29.55 -19.04
CA TYR A 184 17.16 28.51 -20.07
C TYR A 184 18.51 28.57 -20.81
N LYS A 185 19.41 27.64 -20.48
CA LYS A 185 20.48 27.29 -21.41
C LYS A 185 19.79 26.60 -22.59
N THR A 186 19.55 27.36 -23.65
CA THR A 186 18.95 26.90 -24.89
C THR A 186 19.80 25.78 -25.48
N ILE A 187 19.47 24.54 -25.17
CA ILE A 187 19.73 23.40 -26.03
C ILE A 187 18.44 22.57 -26.11
N SER A 188 17.88 22.62 -27.33
CA SER A 188 16.80 21.82 -27.89
C SER A 188 15.39 22.42 -27.78
N ILE A 189 14.91 22.87 -28.93
CA ILE A 189 13.50 22.78 -29.33
C ILE A 189 13.16 21.28 -29.32
N ARG A 190 12.96 20.69 -28.13
CA ARG A 190 12.36 19.37 -28.02
C ARG A 190 10.88 19.55 -28.25
N ASP A 191 10.39 19.03 -29.36
CA ASP A 191 8.95 18.88 -29.55
C ASP A 191 8.49 17.75 -28.64
N TYR A 192 8.21 18.07 -27.37
CA TYR A 192 7.81 17.11 -26.34
C TYR A 192 6.59 16.28 -26.75
N LYS A 193 5.67 16.86 -27.54
CA LYS A 193 4.52 16.14 -28.09
C LYS A 193 5.00 15.08 -29.07
N LYS A 194 5.89 15.46 -30.00
CA LYS A 194 6.50 14.51 -30.94
C LYS A 194 7.31 13.43 -30.23
N GLU A 195 8.17 13.78 -29.27
CA GLU A 195 8.95 12.79 -28.49
C GLU A 195 8.04 11.79 -27.76
N TYR A 196 6.89 12.26 -27.27
CA TYR A 196 5.92 11.41 -26.60
C TYR A 196 5.14 10.51 -27.57
N ILE A 197 4.74 11.02 -28.73
CA ILE A 197 4.17 10.21 -29.81
C ILE A 197 5.19 9.16 -30.28
N ASP A 198 6.44 9.56 -30.50
CA ASP A 198 7.53 8.65 -30.87
C ASP A 198 7.73 7.57 -29.79
N SER A 199 7.57 7.90 -28.51
CA SER A 199 7.62 6.92 -27.42
C SER A 199 6.47 5.93 -27.48
N TRP A 200 5.26 6.37 -27.86
CA TRP A 200 4.13 5.46 -28.08
C TRP A 200 4.40 4.51 -29.24
N VAL A 201 4.86 5.05 -30.38
CA VAL A 201 5.23 4.27 -31.57
C VAL A 201 6.29 3.22 -31.24
N ASN A 202 7.26 3.57 -30.39
CA ASN A 202 8.34 2.68 -29.96
C ASN A 202 7.98 1.80 -28.75
N CYS A 203 6.74 1.86 -28.23
CA CYS A 203 6.31 1.13 -27.03
C CYS A 203 7.21 1.35 -25.80
N SER A 204 7.76 2.57 -25.66
CA SER A 204 8.66 2.95 -24.56
C SER A 204 8.00 3.88 -23.54
N VAL A 205 6.71 4.19 -23.70
CA VAL A 205 5.94 5.01 -22.75
C VAL A 205 5.87 4.32 -21.38
N GLU A 206 6.21 5.06 -20.34
CA GLU A 206 6.00 4.70 -18.95
C GLU A 206 4.87 5.53 -18.32
N ILE A 207 4.39 5.09 -17.15
CA ILE A 207 3.33 5.79 -16.40
C ILE A 207 3.69 7.26 -16.15
N ASP A 208 4.96 7.56 -15.88
CA ASP A 208 5.44 8.93 -15.66
C ASP A 208 5.34 9.79 -16.92
N ASN A 209 5.57 9.22 -18.11
CA ASN A 209 5.37 9.93 -19.37
C ASN A 209 3.89 10.28 -19.56
N ILE A 210 2.98 9.36 -19.23
CA ILE A 210 1.54 9.59 -19.28
C ILE A 210 1.17 10.73 -18.33
N ILE A 211 1.68 10.73 -17.09
CA ILE A 211 1.43 11.80 -16.11
C ILE A 211 1.91 13.17 -16.63
N ARG A 212 3.12 13.23 -17.21
CA ARG A 212 3.72 14.47 -17.74
C ARG A 212 2.94 15.05 -18.92
N ASN A 213 2.37 14.19 -19.78
CA ASN A 213 1.63 14.60 -20.97
C ASN A 213 0.12 14.71 -20.75
N ALA A 214 -0.29 15.13 -19.55
CA ALA A 214 -1.69 15.28 -19.15
C ALA A 214 -2.55 14.03 -19.35
N ARG A 215 -1.91 12.86 -19.50
CA ARG A 215 -2.52 11.54 -19.60
C ARG A 215 -3.41 11.38 -20.84
N VAL A 216 -2.92 11.90 -21.97
CA VAL A 216 -3.52 11.83 -23.31
C VAL A 216 -2.71 10.86 -24.16
N ASP A 217 -3.35 10.01 -24.95
CA ASP A 217 -2.65 8.94 -25.68
C ASP A 217 -2.36 9.29 -27.16
N TYR A 218 -2.89 10.41 -27.68
CA TYR A 218 -2.62 10.94 -29.04
C TYR A 218 -2.86 9.95 -30.19
N TRP A 219 -3.89 9.12 -30.08
CA TRP A 219 -4.23 8.13 -31.11
C TRP A 219 -4.54 8.73 -32.48
N ASP A 220 -5.19 9.89 -32.55
CA ASP A 220 -5.46 10.58 -33.82
C ASP A 220 -4.14 10.87 -34.56
N GLU A 221 -3.15 11.40 -33.86
CA GLU A 221 -1.82 11.67 -34.42
C GLU A 221 -1.03 10.39 -34.72
N ILE A 222 -1.19 9.33 -33.94
CA ILE A 222 -0.55 8.02 -34.21
C ILE A 222 -1.13 7.40 -35.48
N TYR A 223 -2.44 7.48 -35.69
CA TYR A 223 -3.09 6.96 -36.90
C TYR A 223 -2.68 7.76 -38.16
N ASP A 224 -2.44 9.07 -38.02
CA ASP A 224 -1.93 9.91 -39.11
C ASP A 224 -0.54 9.47 -39.62
N LEU A 225 0.23 8.72 -38.82
CA LEU A 225 1.55 8.16 -39.21
C LEU A 225 1.44 6.97 -40.17
N LYS A 226 0.24 6.44 -40.44
CA LYS A 226 -0.02 5.32 -41.38
C LYS A 226 0.84 4.07 -41.12
N LEU A 227 1.01 3.71 -39.85
CA LEU A 227 1.72 2.50 -39.44
C LEU A 227 0.99 1.23 -39.92
N ASP A 228 1.73 0.13 -40.09
CA ASP A 228 1.12 -1.16 -40.42
C ASP A 228 0.33 -1.76 -39.24
N HIS A 229 -0.49 -2.77 -39.53
CA HIS A 229 -1.39 -3.38 -38.55
C HIS A 229 -0.64 -3.98 -37.36
N ASP A 230 0.48 -4.67 -37.60
CA ASP A 230 1.27 -5.32 -36.55
C ASP A 230 1.91 -4.29 -35.61
N HIS A 231 2.31 -3.12 -36.13
CA HIS A 231 2.78 -2.01 -35.30
C HIS A 231 1.66 -1.45 -34.43
N ILE A 232 0.49 -1.18 -34.99
CA ILE A 232 -0.66 -0.67 -34.24
C ILE A 232 -1.05 -1.65 -33.12
N GLU A 233 -1.10 -2.95 -33.40
CA GLU A 233 -1.42 -3.97 -32.41
C GLU A 233 -0.43 -3.98 -31.24
N ARG A 234 0.88 -3.76 -31.50
CA ARG A 234 1.88 -3.65 -30.43
C ARG A 234 1.65 -2.43 -29.54
N ILE A 235 1.31 -1.29 -30.14
CA ILE A 235 1.00 -0.06 -29.39
C ILE A 235 -0.24 -0.28 -28.52
N GLU A 236 -1.30 -0.89 -29.07
CA GLU A 236 -2.53 -1.22 -28.34
C GLU A 236 -2.25 -2.16 -27.15
N LYS A 237 -1.47 -3.23 -27.34
CA LYS A 237 -1.07 -4.14 -26.25
C LYS A 237 -0.23 -3.43 -25.17
N HIS A 238 0.64 -2.50 -25.57
CA HIS A 238 1.42 -1.71 -24.63
C HIS A 238 0.54 -0.75 -23.82
N GLN A 239 -0.41 -0.08 -24.47
CA GLN A 239 -1.40 0.77 -23.82
C GLN A 239 -2.28 -0.02 -22.84
N GLU A 240 -2.76 -1.20 -23.25
CA GLU A 240 -3.53 -2.11 -22.41
C GLU A 240 -2.74 -2.50 -21.14
N LYS A 241 -1.47 -2.86 -21.29
CA LYS A 241 -0.58 -3.17 -20.18
C LYS A 241 -0.47 -2.00 -19.19
N LEU A 242 -0.20 -0.79 -19.69
CA LEU A 242 -0.09 0.41 -18.87
C LEU A 242 -1.40 0.75 -18.16
N PHE A 243 -2.53 0.58 -18.85
CA PHE A 243 -3.86 0.77 -18.28
C PHE A 243 -4.10 -0.16 -17.10
N TYR A 244 -3.89 -1.47 -17.26
CA TYR A 244 -4.10 -2.43 -16.17
C TYR A 244 -3.09 -2.28 -15.03
N GLN A 245 -1.84 -1.90 -15.32
CA GLN A 245 -0.88 -1.55 -14.28
C GLN A 245 -1.37 -0.37 -13.42
N ARG A 246 -1.96 0.65 -14.06
CA ARG A 246 -2.54 1.78 -13.32
C ARG A 246 -3.77 1.38 -12.53
N VAL A 247 -4.67 0.59 -13.11
CA VAL A 247 -5.85 0.04 -12.39
C VAL A 247 -5.41 -0.72 -11.14
N GLY A 248 -4.45 -1.65 -11.26
CA GLY A 248 -3.94 -2.43 -10.13
C GLY A 248 -3.31 -1.57 -9.04
N SER A 249 -2.65 -0.46 -9.42
CA SER A 249 -2.08 0.49 -8.45
C SER A 249 -3.17 1.19 -7.63
N GLU A 250 -4.25 1.64 -8.27
CA GLU A 250 -5.38 2.27 -7.56
C GLU A 250 -6.11 1.27 -6.65
N VAL A 251 -6.33 0.03 -7.13
CA VAL A 251 -6.95 -1.06 -6.35
C VAL A 251 -6.16 -1.30 -5.07
N ARG A 252 -4.83 -1.42 -5.17
CA ARG A 252 -3.95 -1.63 -4.01
C ARG A 252 -4.05 -0.48 -3.00
N ILE A 253 -4.10 0.76 -3.48
CA ILE A 253 -4.22 1.94 -2.62
C ILE A 253 -5.54 1.90 -1.85
N ALA A 254 -6.66 1.64 -2.53
CA ALA A 254 -7.98 1.55 -1.89
C ALA A 254 -8.05 0.40 -0.88
N PHE A 255 -7.42 -0.73 -1.19
CA PHE A 255 -7.42 -1.91 -0.33
C PHE A 255 -6.49 -1.79 0.89
N SER A 256 -5.49 -0.91 0.85
CA SER A 256 -4.46 -0.77 1.90
C SER A 256 -5.05 -0.60 3.29
N ASP A 257 -6.08 0.24 3.44
CA ASP A 257 -6.71 0.51 4.74
C ASP A 257 -7.42 -0.73 5.31
N ILE A 258 -8.00 -1.57 4.45
CA ILE A 258 -8.64 -2.83 4.84
C ILE A 258 -7.59 -3.86 5.24
N SER A 259 -6.46 -3.90 4.53
CA SER A 259 -5.39 -4.87 4.76
C SER A 259 -4.80 -4.77 6.18
N GLU A 260 -4.80 -3.56 6.77
CA GLU A 260 -4.29 -3.25 8.11
C GLU A 260 -5.27 -3.60 9.25
N LEU A 261 -6.53 -3.93 8.93
CA LEU A 261 -7.53 -4.27 9.94
C LEU A 261 -7.30 -5.66 10.55
N THR A 262 -7.71 -5.82 11.81
CA THR A 262 -7.79 -7.15 12.46
C THR A 262 -8.75 -8.06 11.68
N LYS A 263 -8.48 -9.37 11.63
CA LYS A 263 -9.24 -10.36 10.85
C LYS A 263 -10.77 -10.23 10.94
N SER A 264 -11.34 -10.08 12.14
CA SER A 264 -12.79 -9.94 12.33
C SER A 264 -13.37 -8.64 11.76
N HIS A 265 -12.70 -7.51 11.99
CA HIS A 265 -13.09 -6.23 11.40
C HIS A 265 -12.87 -6.19 9.89
N LYS A 266 -11.83 -6.87 9.40
CA LYS A 266 -11.52 -7.01 7.98
C LYS A 266 -12.64 -7.72 7.23
N ILE A 267 -13.09 -8.90 7.69
CA ILE A 267 -14.22 -9.63 7.09
C ILE A 267 -15.46 -8.75 7.02
N LEU A 268 -15.83 -8.12 8.14
CA LEU A 268 -17.02 -7.29 8.23
C LEU A 268 -16.95 -6.05 7.34
N GLN A 269 -15.76 -5.48 7.14
CA GLN A 269 -15.55 -4.36 6.23
C GLN A 269 -15.63 -4.81 4.76
N ILE A 270 -14.98 -5.93 4.41
CA ILE A 270 -15.04 -6.52 3.07
C ILE A 270 -16.48 -6.84 2.66
N GLU A 271 -17.25 -7.52 3.51
CA GLU A 271 -18.65 -7.87 3.24
C GLU A 271 -19.52 -6.63 3.00
N LYS A 272 -19.31 -5.57 3.79
CA LYS A 272 -20.02 -4.29 3.63
C LYS A 272 -19.69 -3.62 2.29
N GLU A 273 -18.42 -3.62 1.90
CA GLU A 273 -17.99 -3.01 0.64
C GLU A 273 -18.46 -3.80 -0.57
N LEU A 274 -18.34 -5.13 -0.56
CA LEU A 274 -18.92 -5.99 -1.59
C LEU A 274 -20.42 -5.75 -1.74
N THR A 275 -21.16 -5.70 -0.62
CA THR A 275 -22.59 -5.41 -0.63
C THR A 275 -22.90 -4.05 -1.26
N LEU A 276 -22.13 -3.01 -0.90
CA LEU A 276 -22.29 -1.66 -1.46
C LEU A 276 -22.03 -1.64 -2.97
N ILE A 277 -20.93 -2.27 -3.41
CA ILE A 277 -20.49 -2.26 -4.80
C ILE A 277 -21.45 -3.07 -5.68
N TYR A 278 -21.85 -4.28 -5.26
CA TYR A 278 -22.85 -5.06 -6.00
C TYR A 278 -24.21 -4.36 -6.02
N GLY A 279 -24.62 -3.73 -4.91
CA GLY A 279 -25.84 -2.93 -4.87
C GLY A 279 -25.83 -1.83 -5.94
N PHE A 280 -24.73 -1.10 -6.06
CA PHE A 280 -24.54 -0.07 -7.08
C PHE A 280 -24.65 -0.62 -8.50
N PHE A 281 -23.94 -1.71 -8.82
CA PHE A 281 -23.99 -2.32 -10.16
C PHE A 281 -25.33 -3.01 -10.46
N ASN A 282 -26.10 -3.38 -9.44
CA ASN A 282 -27.48 -3.83 -9.58
C ASN A 282 -28.49 -2.67 -9.67
N GLY A 283 -28.03 -1.43 -9.71
CA GLY A 283 -28.86 -0.25 -9.97
C GLY A 283 -29.14 0.67 -8.77
N ASP A 284 -28.53 0.44 -7.60
CA ASP A 284 -28.62 1.39 -6.48
C ASP A 284 -27.83 2.67 -6.78
N LEU A 285 -28.56 3.70 -7.19
CA LEU A 285 -28.04 5.03 -7.46
C LEU A 285 -28.36 6.04 -6.34
N SER A 286 -28.60 5.56 -5.12
CA SER A 286 -28.86 6.45 -3.99
C SER A 286 -27.68 7.41 -3.76
N LYS A 287 -27.98 8.63 -3.32
CA LYS A 287 -26.96 9.65 -3.05
C LYS A 287 -25.88 9.15 -2.07
N LEU A 288 -26.29 8.34 -1.10
CA LEU A 288 -25.39 7.76 -0.09
C LEU A 288 -24.44 6.74 -0.74
N THR A 289 -24.96 5.82 -1.55
CA THR A 289 -24.17 4.80 -2.26
C THR A 289 -23.16 5.46 -3.20
N VAL A 290 -23.60 6.41 -4.03
CA VAL A 290 -22.72 7.14 -4.96
C VAL A 290 -21.66 7.94 -4.21
N LYS A 291 -22.00 8.56 -3.07
CA LYS A 291 -21.04 9.30 -2.26
C LYS A 291 -19.95 8.38 -1.71
N ARG A 292 -20.33 7.25 -1.11
CA ARG A 292 -19.38 6.27 -0.55
C ARG A 292 -18.46 5.69 -1.62
N LEU A 293 -18.98 5.35 -2.79
CA LEU A 293 -18.14 4.85 -3.87
C LEU A 293 -17.20 5.92 -4.44
N ASN A 294 -17.59 7.20 -4.41
CA ASN A 294 -16.70 8.31 -4.76
C ASN A 294 -15.56 8.53 -3.76
N GLU A 295 -15.68 8.03 -2.53
CA GLU A 295 -14.59 8.04 -1.55
C GLU A 295 -13.50 7.00 -1.92
N LEU A 296 -13.87 5.92 -2.61
CA LEU A 296 -12.93 4.91 -3.14
C LEU A 296 -12.26 5.37 -4.44
N ILE A 297 -13.05 5.84 -5.41
CA ILE A 297 -12.55 6.33 -6.70
C ILE A 297 -13.49 7.40 -7.25
N SER A 298 -12.95 8.52 -7.73
CA SER A 298 -13.77 9.64 -8.21
C SER A 298 -14.39 9.38 -9.58
N PHE A 299 -15.72 9.55 -9.70
CA PHE A 299 -16.47 9.48 -10.95
C PHE A 299 -17.73 10.36 -10.94
N SER A 300 -18.12 10.90 -12.10
CA SER A 300 -19.27 11.83 -12.18
C SER A 300 -20.56 11.23 -12.74
N LYS A 301 -20.48 10.20 -13.59
CA LYS A 301 -21.62 9.69 -14.36
C LYS A 301 -21.92 8.24 -13.96
N ALA A 302 -22.49 8.04 -12.77
CA ALA A 302 -22.81 6.73 -12.19
C ALA A 302 -23.45 5.74 -13.19
N LYS A 303 -24.51 6.16 -13.90
CA LYS A 303 -25.17 5.33 -14.93
C LYS A 303 -24.21 4.90 -16.05
N LYS A 304 -23.28 5.75 -16.46
CA LYS A 304 -22.29 5.40 -17.49
C LYS A 304 -21.21 4.45 -16.97
N VAL A 305 -20.90 4.50 -15.68
CA VAL A 305 -19.99 3.53 -15.03
C VAL A 305 -20.64 2.15 -15.00
N ILE A 306 -21.93 2.05 -14.67
CA ILE A 306 -22.67 0.78 -14.72
C ILE A 306 -22.68 0.21 -16.14
N LEU A 307 -23.02 1.03 -17.13
CA LEU A 307 -23.01 0.59 -18.54
C LEU A 307 -21.62 0.13 -18.99
N ALA A 308 -20.56 0.82 -18.57
CA ALA A 308 -19.20 0.40 -18.86
C ALA A 308 -18.91 -0.96 -18.20
N TYR A 309 -19.23 -1.13 -16.91
CA TYR A 309 -19.05 -2.39 -16.19
C TYR A 309 -19.78 -3.57 -16.84
N ASP A 310 -21.02 -3.37 -17.27
CA ASP A 310 -21.79 -4.39 -18.00
C ASP A 310 -21.16 -4.74 -19.35
N ASP A 311 -20.66 -3.74 -20.08
CA ASP A 311 -19.93 -3.95 -21.33
C ASP A 311 -18.66 -4.78 -21.09
N LEU A 312 -17.90 -4.48 -20.04
CA LEU A 312 -16.66 -5.20 -19.70
C LEU A 312 -16.90 -6.65 -19.26
N LYS A 313 -18.04 -6.93 -18.63
CA LYS A 313 -18.43 -8.31 -18.31
C LYS A 313 -18.85 -9.11 -19.52
N ARG A 314 -19.46 -8.47 -20.53
CA ARG A 314 -19.99 -9.13 -21.72
C ARG A 314 -18.95 -9.27 -22.83
N ASN A 315 -18.10 -8.27 -22.97
CA ASN A 315 -17.14 -8.15 -24.05
C ASN A 315 -15.73 -8.08 -23.44
N ILE A 316 -14.88 -9.05 -23.81
CA ILE A 316 -13.46 -9.04 -23.44
C ILE A 316 -12.68 -8.00 -24.27
N TYR A 317 -13.30 -7.46 -25.33
CA TYR A 317 -12.64 -6.56 -26.26
C TYR A 317 -12.82 -5.08 -25.93
N TYR A 318 -11.71 -4.41 -25.68
CA TYR A 318 -11.62 -2.95 -25.54
C TYR A 318 -11.03 -2.38 -26.83
N ASN A 319 -11.62 -1.28 -27.32
CA ASN A 319 -11.00 -0.45 -28.36
C ASN A 319 -9.99 0.49 -27.69
N ALA A 320 -8.91 0.89 -28.38
CA ALA A 320 -7.92 1.90 -27.97
C ALA A 320 -8.52 3.10 -27.21
N ASN A 321 -9.65 3.65 -27.68
CA ASN A 321 -10.35 4.78 -27.05
C ASN A 321 -10.94 4.48 -25.65
N LYS A 322 -11.12 3.20 -25.31
CA LYS A 322 -11.63 2.75 -24.00
C LYS A 322 -10.52 2.60 -22.95
N TYR A 323 -9.25 2.55 -23.37
CA TYR A 323 -8.08 2.52 -22.47
C TYR A 323 -7.66 3.91 -21.95
N LEU A 324 -8.42 4.95 -22.29
CA LEU A 324 -8.23 6.27 -21.71
C LEU A 324 -8.38 6.21 -20.19
N ILE A 325 -7.37 6.68 -19.48
CA ILE A 325 -7.42 6.77 -18.02
C ILE A 325 -8.36 7.90 -17.58
N TYR A 326 -8.40 9.02 -18.31
CA TYR A 326 -9.16 10.23 -17.95
C TYR A 326 -10.20 10.63 -19.01
N VAL A 327 -11.21 11.40 -18.59
CA VAL A 327 -12.21 11.97 -19.51
C VAL A 327 -11.63 13.18 -20.24
N ASN A 328 -11.69 13.15 -21.58
CA ASN A 328 -11.39 14.30 -22.43
C ASN A 328 -12.14 15.54 -21.92
N SER A 329 -11.42 16.64 -21.67
CA SER A 329 -11.84 17.92 -21.05
C SER A 329 -11.63 18.10 -19.54
N ARG A 330 -11.30 17.05 -18.77
CA ARG A 330 -11.08 17.18 -17.31
C ARG A 330 -9.92 16.32 -16.82
N PRO A 331 -8.66 16.83 -16.88
CA PRO A 331 -7.55 16.16 -16.21
C PRO A 331 -7.93 16.04 -14.73
N ARG A 332 -7.85 14.82 -14.16
CA ARG A 332 -8.26 14.40 -12.80
C ARG A 332 -9.60 13.68 -12.65
N MET A 333 -10.43 13.53 -13.69
CA MET A 333 -11.61 12.65 -13.61
C MET A 333 -11.43 11.38 -14.46
N TYR A 334 -11.48 10.21 -13.81
CA TYR A 334 -11.28 8.93 -14.47
C TYR A 334 -12.36 8.64 -15.53
N SER A 335 -11.98 7.95 -16.60
CA SER A 335 -12.93 7.47 -17.60
C SER A 335 -13.88 6.42 -16.99
N ASN A 336 -15.08 6.27 -17.54
CA ASN A 336 -16.03 5.29 -16.99
C ASN A 336 -15.50 3.85 -17.09
N TYR A 337 -14.73 3.55 -18.14
CA TYR A 337 -14.09 2.24 -18.32
C TYR A 337 -12.99 2.03 -17.28
N PHE A 338 -12.14 3.03 -17.03
CA PHE A 338 -11.15 2.95 -15.96
C PHE A 338 -11.79 2.69 -14.60
N VAL A 339 -12.85 3.44 -14.26
CA VAL A 339 -13.59 3.28 -13.01
C VAL A 339 -14.24 1.90 -12.92
N ALA A 340 -14.83 1.40 -14.01
CA ALA A 340 -15.42 0.08 -14.05
C ALA A 340 -14.36 -1.03 -13.89
N SER A 341 -13.22 -0.93 -14.59
CA SER A 341 -12.09 -1.85 -14.45
C SER A 341 -11.50 -1.83 -13.04
N PHE A 342 -11.41 -0.64 -12.42
CA PHE A 342 -11.06 -0.51 -11.00
C PHE A 342 -12.01 -1.32 -10.11
N PHE A 343 -13.33 -1.16 -10.26
CA PHE A 343 -14.26 -1.91 -9.42
C PHE A 343 -14.20 -3.42 -9.68
N ILE A 344 -13.97 -3.86 -10.93
CA ILE A 344 -13.75 -5.29 -11.23
C ILE A 344 -12.52 -5.81 -10.48
N GLY A 345 -11.39 -5.11 -10.56
CA GLY A 345 -10.16 -5.48 -9.86
C GLY A 345 -10.30 -5.42 -8.34
N TYR A 346 -11.00 -4.41 -7.83
CA TYR A 346 -11.22 -4.23 -6.40
C TYR A 346 -12.13 -5.31 -5.82
N ILE A 347 -13.24 -5.65 -6.49
CA ILE A 347 -14.10 -6.78 -6.11
C ILE A 347 -13.26 -8.06 -6.04
N LYS A 348 -12.43 -8.31 -7.06
CA LYS A 348 -11.59 -9.51 -7.08
C LYS A 348 -10.63 -9.55 -5.89
N GLU A 349 -9.94 -8.45 -5.59
CA GLU A 349 -9.02 -8.39 -4.44
C GLU A 349 -9.75 -8.61 -3.11
N LEU A 350 -10.95 -8.04 -2.95
CA LEU A 350 -11.81 -8.26 -1.79
C LEU A 350 -12.26 -9.72 -1.65
N GLU A 351 -12.68 -10.36 -2.75
CA GLU A 351 -13.07 -11.78 -2.80
C GLU A 351 -11.88 -12.70 -2.52
N ASP A 352 -10.73 -12.41 -3.12
CA ASP A 352 -9.49 -13.18 -2.94
C ASP A 352 -8.99 -13.08 -1.49
N GLU A 353 -9.02 -11.90 -0.86
CA GLU A 353 -8.69 -11.75 0.56
C GLU A 353 -9.69 -12.51 1.45
N LEU A 354 -10.99 -12.43 1.17
CA LEU A 354 -12.00 -13.17 1.95
C LEU A 354 -11.80 -14.68 1.84
N GLY A 355 -11.55 -15.18 0.63
CA GLY A 355 -11.21 -16.59 0.38
C GLY A 355 -9.89 -17.00 1.03
N GLY A 356 -8.89 -16.11 1.01
CA GLY A 356 -7.62 -16.23 1.72
C GLY A 356 -7.81 -16.39 3.22
N ILE A 357 -8.58 -15.49 3.85
CA ILE A 357 -8.95 -15.53 5.27
C ILE A 357 -9.65 -16.84 5.63
N GLU A 358 -10.63 -17.28 4.83
CA GLU A 358 -11.34 -18.55 5.02
C GLU A 358 -10.39 -19.76 4.90
N SER A 359 -9.48 -19.73 3.92
CA SER A 359 -8.46 -20.76 3.73
C SER A 359 -7.41 -20.75 4.84
N ASP A 360 -7.02 -19.60 5.37
CA ASP A 360 -6.16 -19.43 6.53
C ASP A 360 -6.87 -19.88 7.82
N GLU A 361 -8.19 -19.72 7.93
CA GLU A 361 -8.92 -20.36 9.05
C GLU A 361 -8.90 -21.87 8.91
N ILE A 362 -8.97 -22.41 7.69
CA ILE A 362 -8.81 -23.84 7.44
C ILE A 362 -7.37 -24.28 7.77
N ILE A 363 -6.33 -23.55 7.35
CA ILE A 363 -4.92 -23.86 7.62
C ILE A 363 -4.58 -23.67 9.09
N VAL A 364 -5.01 -22.60 9.76
CA VAL A 364 -4.84 -22.42 11.21
C VAL A 364 -5.64 -23.47 11.99
N GLN A 365 -6.80 -23.92 11.51
CA GLN A 365 -7.48 -25.09 12.08
C GLN A 365 -6.69 -26.38 11.83
N LEU A 366 -6.05 -26.57 10.67
CA LEU A 366 -5.19 -27.72 10.37
C LEU A 366 -3.89 -27.69 11.21
N ASP A 367 -3.23 -26.55 11.33
CA ASP A 367 -1.97 -26.33 12.04
C ASP A 367 -2.16 -26.26 13.56
N SER A 368 -3.26 -25.70 14.07
CA SER A 368 -3.61 -25.80 15.49
C SER A 368 -4.05 -27.21 15.90
N ASN A 369 -4.46 -28.03 14.93
CA ASN A 369 -4.64 -29.47 15.10
C ASN A 369 -3.31 -30.25 14.98
N LEU A 370 -2.26 -29.69 14.36
CA LEU A 370 -0.94 -30.31 14.21
C LEU A 370 0.09 -29.87 15.28
N SER A 371 -0.02 -28.66 15.85
CA SER A 371 0.97 -28.08 16.78
C SER A 371 0.57 -28.10 18.25
N LYS A 372 -0.62 -28.61 18.62
CA LYS A 372 -0.85 -28.96 20.02
C LYS A 372 -0.09 -30.24 20.34
N THR A 373 0.95 -30.07 21.15
CA THR A 373 1.54 -31.11 21.99
C THR A 373 0.52 -32.18 22.35
N ARG A 374 0.85 -33.40 21.94
CA ARG A 374 0.19 -34.66 22.27
C ARG A 374 -0.37 -34.67 23.68
N THR A 375 -1.70 -34.80 23.78
CA THR A 375 -2.24 -36.11 24.12
C THR A 375 -3.06 -36.58 22.92
N LYS A 376 -2.69 -37.73 22.34
CA LYS A 376 -3.37 -38.30 21.15
C LYS A 376 -4.89 -38.36 21.41
N PRO A 377 -5.76 -38.07 20.44
CA PRO A 377 -7.18 -38.38 20.59
C PRO A 377 -7.30 -39.87 20.92
N LYS A 378 -8.01 -40.18 22.00
CA LYS A 378 -8.13 -41.56 22.54
C LYS A 378 -8.70 -42.54 21.51
N HIS A 379 -9.44 -42.03 20.52
CA HIS A 379 -10.12 -42.82 19.49
C HIS A 379 -9.83 -42.24 18.11
N GLN A 380 -9.33 -43.07 17.19
CA GLN A 380 -8.96 -42.65 15.82
C GLN A 380 -9.94 -43.14 14.75
N SER A 381 -10.61 -44.26 15.02
CA SER A 381 -11.68 -44.84 14.22
C SER A 381 -12.79 -45.34 15.15
N PHE A 382 -13.92 -45.79 14.59
CA PHE A 382 -14.94 -46.45 15.39
C PHE A 382 -14.46 -47.85 15.79
N THR A 383 -14.96 -48.37 16.91
CA THR A 383 -14.68 -49.76 17.32
C THR A 383 -15.99 -50.52 17.33
N TYR A 384 -16.21 -51.43 16.38
CA TYR A 384 -17.41 -52.26 16.37
C TYR A 384 -17.40 -53.21 17.57
N ILE A 385 -18.51 -53.28 18.32
CA ILE A 385 -18.53 -54.02 19.61
C ILE A 385 -18.31 -55.53 19.41
N ASN A 386 -18.75 -56.08 18.27
CA ASN A 386 -18.61 -57.50 17.92
C ASN A 386 -17.45 -57.76 16.93
N ASN A 387 -16.36 -56.98 16.98
CA ASN A 387 -15.29 -57.01 15.96
C ASN A 387 -14.58 -58.37 15.80
N ILE A 388 -14.59 -59.23 16.83
CA ILE A 388 -13.90 -60.54 16.81
C ILE A 388 -14.74 -61.60 16.06
N THR A 389 -16.07 -61.59 16.18
CA THR A 389 -16.97 -62.61 15.61
C THR A 389 -17.87 -62.09 14.48
N GLY A 390 -17.96 -60.76 14.29
CA GLY A 390 -18.87 -60.10 13.37
C GLY A 390 -18.23 -59.54 12.09
N GLN A 391 -17.11 -60.09 11.63
CA GLN A 391 -16.44 -59.64 10.40
C GLN A 391 -17.31 -59.82 9.13
N SER A 392 -18.19 -60.81 9.13
CA SER A 392 -19.21 -61.03 8.09
C SER A 392 -20.31 -59.97 8.09
N ASN A 393 -20.65 -59.42 9.27
CA ASN A 393 -21.61 -58.32 9.42
C ASN A 393 -21.05 -57.01 8.85
N LEU A 394 -19.75 -56.74 9.04
CA LEU A 394 -19.08 -55.58 8.42
C LEU A 394 -19.00 -55.71 6.89
N THR A 395 -18.73 -56.91 6.37
CA THR A 395 -18.81 -57.17 4.91
C THR A 395 -20.24 -56.91 4.39
N SER A 396 -21.25 -57.46 5.08
CA SER A 396 -22.65 -57.28 4.70
C SER A 396 -23.10 -55.82 4.77
N LEU A 397 -22.60 -55.06 5.76
CA LEU A 397 -22.83 -53.61 5.85
C LEU A 397 -22.21 -52.88 4.65
N LYS A 398 -20.93 -53.14 4.34
CA LYS A 398 -20.24 -52.53 3.19
C LYS A 398 -21.04 -52.75 1.90
N ASP A 399 -21.40 -53.99 1.61
CA ASP A 399 -22.13 -54.36 0.40
C ASP A 399 -23.54 -53.73 0.37
N SER A 400 -24.16 -53.59 1.54
CA SER A 400 -25.45 -52.90 1.66
C SER A 400 -25.33 -51.39 1.40
N LEU A 401 -24.27 -50.74 1.89
CA LEU A 401 -24.00 -49.32 1.68
C LEU A 401 -23.63 -49.01 0.21
N ILE A 402 -22.82 -49.87 -0.43
CA ILE A 402 -22.50 -49.77 -1.87
C ILE A 402 -23.77 -49.91 -2.71
N ARG A 403 -24.58 -50.96 -2.48
CA ARG A 403 -25.85 -51.17 -3.21
C ARG A 403 -26.83 -50.02 -3.05
N LYS A 404 -26.77 -49.29 -1.94
CA LYS A 404 -27.60 -48.12 -1.62
C LYS A 404 -26.98 -46.79 -2.06
N LYS A 405 -25.80 -46.82 -2.69
CA LYS A 405 -25.05 -45.64 -3.16
C LYS A 405 -24.70 -44.65 -2.04
N LEU A 406 -24.36 -45.16 -0.86
CA LEU A 406 -23.95 -44.34 0.29
C LEU A 406 -22.43 -44.25 0.46
N ILE A 407 -21.69 -45.20 -0.11
CA ILE A 407 -20.21 -45.17 -0.21
C ILE A 407 -19.78 -45.56 -1.62
N ALA A 408 -18.57 -45.17 -2.01
CA ALA A 408 -18.03 -45.43 -3.34
C ALA A 408 -17.93 -46.94 -3.64
N SER A 409 -18.25 -47.34 -4.87
CA SER A 409 -18.34 -48.74 -5.28
C SER A 409 -16.99 -49.46 -5.30
N ASP A 410 -15.90 -48.72 -5.44
CA ASP A 410 -14.52 -49.19 -5.44
C ASP A 410 -13.89 -49.27 -4.03
N THR A 411 -14.67 -49.00 -2.98
CA THR A 411 -14.21 -49.09 -1.59
C THR A 411 -13.64 -50.48 -1.30
N ASP A 412 -12.39 -50.57 -0.82
CA ASP A 412 -11.77 -51.84 -0.43
C ASP A 412 -12.34 -52.38 0.90
N LEU A 413 -12.47 -53.71 1.03
CA LEU A 413 -13.02 -54.32 2.25
C LEU A 413 -12.08 -54.15 3.45
N LYS A 414 -10.76 -54.19 3.24
CA LYS A 414 -9.74 -54.01 4.26
C LYS A 414 -9.80 -52.60 4.84
N ASP A 415 -9.89 -51.59 3.96
CA ASP A 415 -9.98 -50.19 4.37
C ASP A 415 -11.29 -49.90 5.10
N PHE A 416 -12.41 -50.47 4.61
CA PHE A 416 -13.70 -50.36 5.27
C PHE A 416 -13.68 -50.97 6.67
N ARG A 417 -13.06 -52.14 6.87
CA ARG A 417 -12.94 -52.77 8.19
C ARG A 417 -12.08 -51.95 9.16
N LYS A 418 -11.02 -51.29 8.68
CA LYS A 418 -10.17 -50.42 9.52
C LYS A 418 -10.94 -49.27 10.15
N VAL A 419 -11.97 -48.72 9.49
CA VAL A 419 -12.87 -47.69 10.05
C VAL A 419 -13.61 -48.17 11.31
N PHE A 420 -13.77 -49.48 11.49
CA PHE A 420 -14.44 -50.09 12.64
C PHE A 420 -13.48 -50.85 13.57
N GLY A 421 -12.16 -50.72 13.35
CA GLY A 421 -11.12 -51.46 14.07
C GLY A 421 -10.66 -50.79 15.38
N GLY A 422 -10.96 -49.52 15.60
CA GLY A 422 -10.42 -48.73 16.72
C GLY A 422 -8.98 -48.23 16.54
N GLU A 423 -8.32 -48.61 15.45
CA GLU A 423 -6.95 -48.23 15.10
C GLU A 423 -6.89 -47.00 14.19
N ALA A 424 -5.67 -46.51 13.95
CA ALA A 424 -5.41 -45.45 12.97
C ALA A 424 -5.81 -45.90 11.56
N ILE A 425 -6.45 -45.02 10.81
CA ILE A 425 -6.83 -45.26 9.43
C ILE A 425 -5.92 -44.50 8.47
N GLU A 426 -5.43 -45.19 7.45
CA GLU A 426 -4.55 -44.62 6.43
C GLU A 426 -5.35 -44.06 5.25
N LYS A 427 -6.48 -44.70 4.93
CA LYS A 427 -7.33 -44.35 3.80
C LYS A 427 -8.78 -44.16 4.24
N PRO A 428 -9.28 -42.91 4.26
CA PRO A 428 -10.70 -42.64 4.53
C PRO A 428 -11.62 -43.20 3.45
N ILE A 429 -12.87 -43.44 3.81
CA ILE A 429 -13.91 -43.95 2.92
C ILE A 429 -14.65 -42.78 2.26
N VAL A 430 -14.77 -42.81 0.94
CA VAL A 430 -15.54 -41.83 0.19
C VAL A 430 -17.04 -42.08 0.43
N TRP A 431 -17.70 -41.11 1.06
CA TRP A 431 -19.13 -41.12 1.30
C TRP A 431 -19.85 -40.39 0.16
N THR A 432 -20.71 -41.11 -0.55
CA THR A 432 -21.43 -40.64 -1.74
C THR A 432 -22.85 -40.16 -1.43
N GLY A 433 -23.34 -40.43 -0.22
CA GLY A 433 -24.59 -39.85 0.26
C GLY A 433 -24.44 -38.37 0.62
N ASN A 434 -25.54 -37.67 0.87
CA ASN A 434 -25.47 -36.29 1.35
C ASN A 434 -25.03 -36.22 2.83
N ILE A 435 -24.66 -35.01 3.28
CA ILE A 435 -24.18 -34.78 4.65
C ILE A 435 -25.22 -35.14 5.75
N SER A 436 -26.50 -35.03 5.45
CA SER A 436 -27.57 -35.40 6.39
C SER A 436 -27.67 -36.91 6.54
N GLU A 437 -27.42 -37.66 5.46
CA GLU A 437 -27.34 -39.13 5.47
C GLU A 437 -26.14 -39.64 6.26
N LEU A 438 -24.96 -39.04 6.09
CA LEU A 438 -23.77 -39.40 6.88
C LEU A 438 -24.01 -39.12 8.37
N SER A 439 -24.53 -37.95 8.70
CA SER A 439 -24.83 -37.59 10.10
C SER A 439 -25.86 -38.52 10.72
N TYR A 440 -26.92 -38.85 9.98
CA TYR A 440 -27.94 -39.78 10.45
C TYR A 440 -27.36 -41.18 10.66
N PHE A 441 -26.56 -41.69 9.71
CA PHE A 441 -25.87 -42.97 9.82
C PHE A 441 -25.02 -43.06 11.10
N ILE A 442 -24.19 -42.04 11.39
CA ILE A 442 -23.35 -42.02 12.59
C ILE A 442 -24.17 -41.88 13.88
N LYS A 443 -25.21 -41.05 13.90
CA LYS A 443 -26.13 -40.93 15.06
C LYS A 443 -26.78 -42.28 15.38
N GLN A 444 -27.29 -42.97 14.35
CA GLN A 444 -27.91 -44.28 14.52
C GLN A 444 -26.90 -45.32 14.99
N LEU A 445 -25.75 -45.41 14.34
CA LEU A 445 -24.67 -46.35 14.65
C LEU A 445 -24.13 -46.19 16.09
N HIS A 446 -23.86 -44.96 16.51
CA HIS A 446 -23.19 -44.64 17.78
C HIS A 446 -24.17 -44.35 18.93
N ASN A 447 -25.13 -43.43 18.75
CA ASN A 447 -25.96 -42.95 19.86
C ASN A 447 -27.17 -43.85 20.13
N VAL A 448 -27.82 -44.34 19.06
CA VAL A 448 -29.13 -45.02 19.16
C VAL A 448 -28.98 -46.53 19.25
N LEU A 449 -28.38 -47.16 18.23
CA LEU A 449 -28.21 -48.61 18.14
C LEU A 449 -26.98 -49.10 18.93
N LYS A 450 -26.02 -48.20 19.19
CA LYS A 450 -24.81 -48.46 19.99
C LYS A 450 -24.05 -49.69 19.49
N TYR A 451 -23.91 -49.85 18.18
CA TYR A 451 -23.17 -50.96 17.59
C TYR A 451 -21.65 -50.76 17.64
N VAL A 452 -21.20 -49.56 17.98
CA VAL A 452 -19.80 -49.21 18.17
C VAL A 452 -19.58 -48.74 19.61
N VAL A 453 -18.36 -48.91 20.12
CA VAL A 453 -17.95 -48.45 21.45
C VAL A 453 -18.29 -46.97 21.61
N ASP A 454 -18.80 -46.60 22.79
CA ASP A 454 -19.17 -45.22 23.11
C ASP A 454 -17.93 -44.30 23.15
N LEU A 455 -17.86 -43.41 22.16
CA LEU A 455 -16.87 -42.36 21.97
C LEU A 455 -17.29 -41.04 22.65
N LYS A 456 -18.34 -41.07 23.47
CA LYS A 456 -18.95 -39.90 24.13
C LYS A 456 -19.34 -38.84 23.09
N GLN A 457 -18.74 -37.66 23.14
CA GLN A 457 -18.99 -36.53 22.23
C GLN A 457 -17.96 -36.42 21.09
N GLN A 458 -17.12 -37.45 20.92
CA GLN A 458 -16.04 -37.47 19.91
C GLN A 458 -16.42 -38.19 18.61
N GLN A 459 -17.63 -38.74 18.48
CA GLN A 459 -18.08 -39.45 17.28
C GLN A 459 -17.94 -38.60 16.01
N TRP A 460 -18.13 -37.29 16.11
CA TRP A 460 -17.98 -36.38 14.96
C TRP A 460 -16.53 -36.14 14.56
N VAL A 461 -15.61 -36.19 15.52
CA VAL A 461 -14.16 -36.10 15.25
C VAL A 461 -13.70 -37.38 14.57
N VAL A 462 -14.17 -38.53 15.04
CA VAL A 462 -13.86 -39.82 14.43
C VAL A 462 -14.50 -39.94 13.03
N THR A 463 -15.70 -39.39 12.83
CA THR A 463 -16.38 -39.40 11.51
C THR A 463 -15.55 -38.71 10.44
N ILE A 464 -15.02 -37.51 10.70
CA ILE A 464 -14.26 -36.75 9.69
C ILE A 464 -12.88 -37.37 9.39
N ASN A 465 -12.34 -38.18 10.31
CA ASN A 465 -11.16 -38.99 10.02
C ASN A 465 -11.53 -40.14 9.07
N CYS A 466 -12.68 -40.79 9.31
CA CYS A 466 -13.10 -42.01 8.63
C CYS A 466 -13.74 -41.80 7.26
N PHE A 467 -14.36 -40.64 7.03
CA PHE A 467 -15.16 -40.38 5.84
C PHE A 467 -14.80 -39.06 5.18
N ILE A 468 -14.75 -39.06 3.86
CA ILE A 468 -14.51 -37.90 3.01
C ILE A 468 -15.59 -37.75 1.94
N GLN A 469 -15.69 -36.56 1.36
CA GLN A 469 -16.64 -36.25 0.28
C GLN A 469 -16.17 -36.86 -1.05
N GLU A 470 -17.08 -36.93 -2.03
CA GLU A 470 -16.77 -37.39 -3.39
C GLU A 470 -15.66 -36.59 -4.07
N ASP A 471 -15.54 -35.29 -3.76
CA ASP A 471 -14.48 -34.41 -4.27
C ASP A 471 -13.15 -34.53 -3.50
N GLY A 472 -13.04 -35.52 -2.58
CA GLY A 472 -11.87 -35.77 -1.76
C GLY A 472 -11.73 -34.86 -0.54
N LYS A 473 -12.64 -33.89 -0.32
CA LYS A 473 -12.55 -32.96 0.81
C LYS A 473 -13.06 -33.58 2.11
N LEU A 474 -12.48 -33.14 3.23
CA LEU A 474 -12.96 -33.50 4.56
C LEU A 474 -14.32 -32.86 4.86
N TYR A 475 -15.14 -33.54 5.67
CA TYR A 475 -16.39 -32.96 6.16
C TYR A 475 -16.15 -31.92 7.26
N ASN A 476 -16.94 -30.85 7.26
CA ASN A 476 -16.95 -29.91 8.37
C ASN A 476 -17.73 -30.52 9.57
N ARG A 477 -17.03 -30.71 10.70
CA ARG A 477 -17.57 -31.28 11.94
C ARG A 477 -18.82 -30.56 12.46
N THR A 478 -18.92 -29.24 12.34
CA THR A 478 -20.08 -28.48 12.87
C THR A 478 -21.31 -28.74 12.02
N LYS A 479 -21.16 -28.86 10.70
CA LYS A 479 -22.23 -29.18 9.75
C LYS A 479 -22.77 -30.61 9.95
N LEU A 480 -21.94 -31.56 10.41
CA LEU A 480 -22.38 -32.92 10.75
C LEU A 480 -23.25 -33.01 12.01
N ARG A 481 -23.18 -32.04 12.94
CA ARG A 481 -23.96 -32.06 14.18
C ARG A 481 -25.43 -31.65 13.98
N ALA A 482 -25.65 -30.71 13.06
CA ALA A 482 -26.92 -30.00 12.91
C ALA A 482 -27.91 -30.48 11.81
N PRO A 483 -27.78 -31.62 11.11
CA PRO A 483 -28.71 -31.92 10.03
C PRO A 483 -30.01 -32.56 10.52
N LYS A 484 -31.09 -32.28 9.77
CA LYS A 484 -32.42 -32.86 9.91
C LYS A 484 -32.40 -34.33 9.51
N ILE A 485 -33.36 -35.11 10.00
CA ILE A 485 -33.53 -36.52 9.60
C ILE A 485 -33.72 -36.56 8.07
N PRO A 486 -32.87 -37.27 7.31
CA PRO A 486 -32.99 -37.33 5.87
C PRO A 486 -34.23 -38.15 5.48
N THR A 487 -34.88 -37.78 4.37
CA THR A 487 -36.05 -38.50 3.81
C THR A 487 -35.74 -39.96 3.50
N THR A 488 -34.46 -40.29 3.30
CA THR A 488 -33.89 -41.62 3.02
C THR A 488 -33.50 -42.39 4.29
N SER A 489 -33.84 -41.92 5.50
CA SER A 489 -33.51 -42.57 6.78
C SER A 489 -33.81 -44.07 6.82
N LYS A 490 -34.96 -44.50 6.26
CA LYS A 490 -35.34 -45.92 6.16
C LYS A 490 -34.33 -46.78 5.39
N ILE A 491 -33.63 -46.21 4.41
CA ILE A 491 -32.59 -46.88 3.61
C ILE A 491 -31.35 -47.14 4.49
N ILE A 492 -30.99 -46.16 5.31
CA ILE A 492 -29.88 -46.23 6.27
C ILE A 492 -30.19 -47.22 7.39
N ASP A 493 -31.40 -47.19 7.95
CA ASP A 493 -31.81 -48.13 8.99
C ASP A 493 -31.80 -49.58 8.48
N LYS A 494 -32.21 -49.83 7.22
CA LYS A 494 -32.09 -51.14 6.57
C LYS A 494 -30.63 -51.57 6.40
N ALA A 495 -29.71 -50.63 6.14
CA ALA A 495 -28.28 -50.94 6.04
C ALA A 495 -27.70 -51.32 7.41
N LEU A 496 -28.06 -50.59 8.47
CA LEU A 496 -27.58 -50.84 9.83
C LEU A 496 -28.11 -52.15 10.44
N LYS A 497 -29.22 -52.70 9.95
CA LYS A 497 -29.69 -54.04 10.36
C LYS A 497 -28.68 -55.16 10.10
N ASN A 498 -27.74 -54.97 9.17
CA ASN A 498 -26.68 -55.95 8.89
C ASN A 498 -25.65 -56.05 10.03
N LEU A 499 -25.67 -55.13 11.00
CA LEU A 499 -24.81 -55.12 12.19
C LEU A 499 -25.48 -55.69 13.44
N LYS A 500 -26.72 -56.19 13.33
CA LYS A 500 -27.43 -56.81 14.45
C LYS A 500 -26.78 -58.12 14.89
#